data_AF-A0A833WDS0-F1
#
_entry.id   AF-A0A833WDS0-F1
#
_cell.length_a   1.000
_cell.length_b   1.000
_cell.length_c   1.000
_cell.angle_alpha   90.00
_cell.angle_beta   90.00
_cell.angle_gamma   90.00
#
_symmetry.space_group_name_H-M   'P 1'
#
loop_
_entity.id
_entity.type
_entity.pdbx_description
1 polymer ?
#
loop_
_entity_poly.entity_id
_entity_poly.type
_entity_poly.pdbx_seq_one_letter_code
_entity_poly.pdbx_strand_id
1 'polypeptide(L)'
;MRFMRLLLLLIAFAMLNIAKAAELDHTSSDCGGRQLRTITTNDKEQRSLSIPSAIESGITRWRIKIWMRNKMPDHSVLEKLSLAGVTEKTLTRDPKFKIFQKVKVESWLKEKASTTKVWEKLGLHRLPITDVEKADEFSTFVKYVAALNEKAKNIQFKKWPKPFEGGSPEEMAAKSYILKKLKRNDIDRRIMLGVFM
;
A
#
# COMPACT_ATOMS: atom_id res chain seq x y z
N MET A 1 -2.01 18.23 0.78
CA MET A 1 -1.58 18.78 2.09
C MET A 1 -2.35 18.31 3.34
N ARG A 2 -3.53 17.68 3.29
CA ARG A 2 -4.33 17.40 4.52
C ARG A 2 -4.48 15.94 4.97
N PHE A 3 -4.19 14.93 4.14
CA PHE A 3 -4.34 13.51 4.53
C PHE A 3 -3.07 12.94 5.20
N MET A 4 -1.88 13.36 4.77
CA MET A 4 -0.60 13.04 5.43
C MET A 4 -0.51 13.66 6.84
N ARG A 5 -1.12 14.83 7.08
CA ARG A 5 -1.31 15.35 8.44
C ARG A 5 -2.17 14.42 9.29
N LEU A 6 -3.21 13.81 8.74
CA LEU A 6 -4.04 12.84 9.46
C LEU A 6 -3.32 11.49 9.67
N LEU A 7 -2.53 11.00 8.70
CA LEU A 7 -1.71 9.80 8.88
C LEU A 7 -0.61 10.03 9.93
N LEU A 8 0.08 11.18 9.88
CA LEU A 8 1.05 11.60 10.89
C LEU A 8 0.40 11.86 12.25
N LEU A 9 -0.80 12.47 12.30
CA LEU A 9 -1.54 12.68 13.54
C LEU A 9 -2.04 11.37 14.14
N LEU A 10 -2.48 10.40 13.33
CA LEU A 10 -2.87 9.07 13.80
C LEU A 10 -1.66 8.29 14.34
N ILE A 11 -0.49 8.42 13.71
CA ILE A 11 0.77 7.85 14.22
C ILE A 11 1.19 8.54 15.52
N ALA A 12 1.11 9.87 15.60
CA ALA A 12 1.42 10.62 16.82
C ALA A 12 0.45 10.29 17.97
N PHE A 13 -0.84 10.11 17.68
CA PHE A 13 -1.85 9.74 18.67
C PHE A 13 -1.65 8.29 19.16
N ALA A 14 -1.20 7.38 18.31
CA ALA A 14 -0.82 6.02 18.71
C ALA A 14 0.42 6.01 19.61
N MET A 15 1.44 6.82 19.29
CA MET A 15 2.66 6.96 20.10
C MET A 15 2.38 7.59 21.48
N LEU A 16 1.43 8.54 21.56
CA LEU A 16 1.03 9.19 22.81
C LEU A 16 0.27 8.24 23.76
N ASN A 17 -0.44 7.24 23.21
CA ASN A 17 -1.15 6.24 24.03
C ASN A 17 -0.23 5.10 24.50
N ILE A 18 0.84 4.78 23.76
CA ILE A 18 1.82 3.76 24.18
C ILE A 18 2.74 4.28 25.29
N ALA A 19 3.10 5.56 25.26
CA ALA A 19 3.93 6.17 26.31
C ALA A 19 3.23 6.21 27.69
N LYS A 20 1.90 6.17 27.73
CA LYS A 20 1.11 6.16 28.98
C LYS A 20 0.93 4.77 29.62
N ALA A 21 1.33 3.70 28.94
CA ALA A 21 1.20 2.33 29.43
C ALA A 21 2.56 1.68 29.77
N ALA A 22 3.67 2.41 29.63
CA ALA A 22 5.02 1.90 29.86
C ALA A 22 5.59 2.25 31.24
N GLU A 23 4.78 2.80 32.14
CA GLU A 23 5.17 3.08 33.52
C GLU A 23 4.38 2.15 34.44
N LEU A 24 4.82 0.89 34.53
CA LEU A 24 4.69 0.05 35.72
C LEU A 24 5.46 -1.27 35.53
N ASP A 25 6.29 -1.52 36.53
CA ASP A 25 6.86 -2.79 36.99
C ASP A 25 8.06 -3.39 36.26
N HIS A 26 9.22 -2.92 36.72
CA HIS A 26 10.35 -3.78 37.08
C HIS A 26 9.92 -4.78 38.17
N THR A 27 10.13 -6.09 37.95
CA THR A 27 10.78 -6.99 38.93
C THR A 27 11.21 -8.29 38.27
N SER A 28 12.33 -8.79 38.76
CA SER A 28 13.11 -9.95 38.38
C SER A 28 12.43 -11.30 38.61
N SER A 29 12.75 -12.32 37.81
CA SER A 29 13.22 -13.62 38.33
C SER A 29 13.75 -14.52 37.22
N ASP A 30 14.76 -15.28 37.61
CA ASP A 30 15.75 -16.04 36.88
C ASP A 30 15.28 -17.46 36.45
N CYS A 31 16.12 -18.08 35.60
CA CYS A 31 16.44 -19.50 35.50
C CYS A 31 15.71 -20.38 34.46
N GLY A 32 16.49 -20.93 33.51
CA GLY A 32 16.08 -22.08 32.69
C GLY A 32 16.73 -22.14 31.31
N GLY A 33 18.00 -22.55 31.25
CA GLY A 33 18.82 -22.49 30.04
C GLY A 33 18.50 -23.51 28.94
N ARG A 34 19.00 -23.21 27.74
CA ARG A 34 19.61 -24.17 26.81
C ARG A 34 20.39 -23.44 25.72
N GLN A 35 21.67 -23.76 25.66
CA GLN A 35 22.67 -23.25 24.73
C GLN A 35 22.30 -23.57 23.28
N LEU A 36 22.42 -22.59 22.37
CA LEU A 36 22.74 -22.81 20.97
C LEU A 36 23.49 -21.57 20.42
N ARG A 37 24.79 -21.77 20.22
CA ARG A 37 25.77 -21.03 19.38
C ARG A 37 25.64 -19.51 19.30
N THR A 38 26.53 -18.86 20.05
CA THR A 38 27.08 -17.53 19.82
C THR A 38 27.62 -17.42 18.38
N ILE A 39 26.93 -16.62 17.56
CA ILE A 39 27.57 -15.92 16.44
C ILE A 39 27.88 -14.53 16.97
N THR A 40 29.14 -14.31 17.30
CA THR A 40 29.70 -12.98 17.56
C THR A 40 29.47 -12.11 16.31
N THR A 41 28.43 -11.29 16.35
CA THR A 41 28.32 -10.14 15.44
C THR A 41 28.93 -8.97 16.18
N ASN A 42 30.23 -8.84 15.98
CA ASN A 42 30.96 -7.64 16.31
C ASN A 42 30.34 -6.48 15.51
N ASP A 43 30.07 -5.38 16.22
CA ASP A 43 29.52 -4.15 15.68
C ASP A 43 30.38 -3.58 14.54
N LYS A 44 29.70 -2.82 13.67
CA LYS A 44 30.24 -2.02 12.56
C LYS A 44 30.77 -2.84 11.38
N GLU A 45 29.86 -3.17 10.46
CA GLU A 45 30.06 -2.77 9.06
C GLU A 45 28.77 -2.97 8.27
N GLN A 46 28.35 -1.88 7.65
CA GLN A 46 27.29 -1.78 6.66
C GLN A 46 27.74 -2.50 5.39
N ARG A 47 27.88 -3.84 5.43
CA ARG A 47 28.14 -4.63 4.22
C ARG A 47 26.84 -4.86 3.49
N SER A 48 26.60 -4.01 2.50
CA SER A 48 25.73 -4.30 1.36
C SER A 48 26.26 -5.56 0.64
N LEU A 49 25.93 -6.73 1.16
CA LEU A 49 25.99 -7.98 0.41
C LEU A 49 24.94 -7.85 -0.69
N SER A 50 25.40 -7.60 -1.92
CA SER A 50 24.55 -7.48 -3.09
C SER A 50 23.91 -8.84 -3.36
N ILE A 51 22.72 -9.04 -2.79
CA ILE A 51 21.90 -10.23 -3.02
C ILE A 51 21.51 -10.23 -4.51
N PRO A 52 21.65 -11.36 -5.24
CA PRO A 52 21.16 -11.48 -6.60
C PRO A 52 19.68 -11.05 -6.70
N SER A 53 19.34 -10.22 -7.68
CA SER A 53 18.01 -9.58 -7.83
C SER A 53 16.84 -10.59 -7.83
N ALA A 54 17.06 -11.81 -8.34
CA ALA A 54 16.07 -12.88 -8.32
C ALA A 54 15.73 -13.33 -6.89
N ILE A 55 16.73 -13.45 -6.02
CA ILE A 55 16.57 -13.84 -4.60
C ILE A 55 15.90 -12.70 -3.84
N GLU A 56 16.30 -11.45 -4.08
CA GLU A 56 15.69 -10.26 -3.50
C GLU A 56 14.19 -10.15 -3.89
N SER A 57 13.85 -10.49 -5.14
CA SER A 57 12.47 -10.53 -5.62
C SER A 57 11.62 -11.63 -4.96
N GLY A 58 12.23 -12.79 -4.68
CA GLY A 58 11.61 -13.91 -4.00
C GLY A 58 11.29 -13.61 -2.52
N ILE A 59 12.28 -13.07 -1.80
CA ILE A 59 12.15 -12.64 -0.40
C ILE A 59 11.08 -11.55 -0.28
N THR A 60 11.09 -10.56 -1.18
CA THR A 60 10.10 -9.48 -1.18
C THR A 60 8.69 -10.01 -1.39
N ARG A 61 8.50 -10.93 -2.35
CA ARG A 61 7.19 -11.55 -2.60
C ARG A 61 6.69 -12.36 -1.40
N TRP A 62 7.58 -13.09 -0.74
CA TRP A 62 7.25 -13.84 0.47
C TRP A 62 6.86 -12.92 1.64
N ARG A 63 7.60 -11.83 1.88
CA ARG A 63 7.26 -10.80 2.88
C ARG A 63 5.87 -10.21 2.65
N ILE A 64 5.57 -9.82 1.40
CA ILE A 64 4.25 -9.27 1.03
C ILE A 64 3.13 -10.29 1.35
N LYS A 65 3.31 -11.56 1.01
CA LYS A 65 2.34 -12.61 1.33
C LYS A 65 2.09 -12.73 2.84
N ILE A 66 3.14 -12.68 3.66
CA ILE A 66 3.00 -12.73 5.13
C ILE A 66 2.23 -11.51 5.64
N TRP A 67 2.62 -10.30 5.23
CA TRP A 67 1.96 -9.07 5.68
C TRP A 67 0.47 -9.07 5.34
N MET A 68 0.12 -9.54 4.14
CA MET A 68 -1.28 -9.70 3.74
C MET A 68 -2.02 -10.82 4.47
N ARG A 69 -1.35 -11.93 4.81
CA ARG A 69 -1.95 -13.04 5.58
C ARG A 69 -2.29 -12.58 6.98
N ASN A 70 -1.40 -11.80 7.59
CA ASN A 70 -1.52 -11.32 8.96
C ASN A 70 -2.32 -10.01 9.07
N LYS A 71 -2.87 -9.49 7.96
CA LYS A 71 -3.57 -8.18 7.90
C LYS A 71 -2.77 -7.06 8.59
N MET A 72 -1.46 -7.05 8.36
CA MET A 72 -0.55 -6.13 9.03
C MET A 72 -0.95 -4.68 8.73
N PRO A 73 -1.05 -3.80 9.74
CA PRO A 73 -1.48 -2.43 9.54
C PRO A 73 -0.40 -1.62 8.81
N ASP A 74 -0.83 -0.58 8.09
CA ASP A 74 0.05 0.22 7.21
C ASP A 74 1.28 0.77 7.93
N HIS A 75 1.13 1.25 9.17
CA HIS A 75 2.23 1.80 9.96
C HIS A 75 3.32 0.75 10.23
N SER A 76 2.94 -0.49 10.59
CA SER A 76 3.90 -1.57 10.82
C SER A 76 4.61 -2.01 9.52
N VAL A 77 3.92 -1.94 8.37
CA VAL A 77 4.55 -2.23 7.07
C VAL A 77 5.58 -1.14 6.72
N LEU A 78 5.25 0.13 6.95
CA LEU A 78 6.18 1.26 6.73
C LEU A 78 7.39 1.17 7.66
N GLU A 79 7.19 0.84 8.93
CA GLU A 79 8.26 0.62 9.91
C GLU A 79 9.19 -0.52 9.47
N LYS A 80 8.64 -1.67 9.05
CA LYS A 80 9.42 -2.81 8.52
C LYS A 80 10.13 -2.53 7.19
N LEU A 81 9.73 -1.47 6.49
CA LEU A 81 10.41 -0.97 5.30
C LEU A 81 11.41 0.14 5.65
N SER A 82 11.54 0.50 6.93
CA SER A 82 12.34 1.64 7.39
C SER A 82 11.94 2.95 6.70
N LEU A 83 10.65 3.08 6.40
CA LEU A 83 10.03 4.27 5.81
C LEU A 83 9.32 5.12 6.86
N ALA A 84 9.28 4.66 8.11
CA ALA A 84 8.78 5.44 9.23
C ALA A 84 9.67 6.67 9.45
N GLY A 85 9.07 7.86 9.52
CA GLY A 85 9.78 9.12 9.76
C GLY A 85 10.50 9.73 8.55
N VAL A 86 10.45 9.10 7.37
CA VAL A 86 11.01 9.67 6.13
C VAL A 86 10.10 10.79 5.62
N THR A 87 10.69 11.91 5.19
CA THR A 87 9.96 13.06 4.63
C THR A 87 9.25 12.70 3.31
N GLU A 88 8.09 13.31 3.06
CA GLU A 88 7.19 13.03 1.92
C GLU A 88 7.91 12.98 0.56
N LYS A 89 8.79 13.95 0.28
CA LYS A 89 9.56 14.03 -0.98
C LYS A 89 10.59 12.90 -1.14
N THR A 90 11.07 12.35 -0.03
CA THR A 90 12.08 11.28 -0.01
C THR A 90 11.39 9.91 -0.04
N LEU A 91 10.21 9.83 0.58
CA LEU A 91 9.40 8.62 0.68
C LEU A 91 9.01 8.10 -0.72
N THR A 92 8.51 8.96 -1.60
CA THR A 92 7.98 8.51 -2.92
C THR A 92 9.07 8.15 -3.93
N ARG A 93 10.31 8.55 -3.66
CA ARG A 93 11.49 8.21 -4.46
C ARG A 93 12.18 6.94 -3.98
N ASP A 94 11.89 6.47 -2.77
CA ASP A 94 12.49 5.26 -2.21
C ASP A 94 11.97 3.99 -2.93
N PRO A 95 12.85 3.11 -3.44
CA PRO A 95 12.46 1.82 -4.01
C PRO A 95 11.55 0.98 -3.09
N LYS A 96 11.72 1.10 -1.76
CA LYS A 96 10.90 0.41 -0.76
C LYS A 96 9.48 0.94 -0.71
N PHE A 97 9.23 2.19 -1.09
CA PHE A 97 7.87 2.71 -1.21
C PHE A 97 7.09 2.01 -2.33
N LYS A 98 7.76 1.57 -3.40
CA LYS A 98 7.12 0.73 -4.44
C LYS A 98 6.67 -0.62 -3.86
N ILE A 99 7.40 -1.16 -2.88
CA ILE A 99 7.00 -2.39 -2.15
C ILE A 99 5.74 -2.11 -1.34
N PHE A 100 5.69 -0.99 -0.62
CA PHE A 100 4.49 -0.58 0.12
C PHE A 100 3.26 -0.44 -0.80
N GLN A 101 3.41 0.28 -1.93
CA GLN A 101 2.34 0.42 -2.92
C GLN A 101 1.85 -0.95 -3.43
N LYS A 102 2.77 -1.90 -3.66
CA LYS A 102 2.43 -3.26 -4.08
C LYS A 102 1.62 -3.99 -3.01
N VAL A 103 1.98 -3.89 -1.73
CA VAL A 103 1.21 -4.46 -0.60
C VAL A 103 -0.22 -3.91 -0.60
N LYS A 104 -0.38 -2.59 -0.74
CA LYS A 104 -1.69 -1.93 -0.78
C LYS A 104 -2.54 -2.44 -1.94
N VAL A 105 -1.99 -2.44 -3.14
CA VAL A 105 -2.68 -2.92 -4.36
C VAL A 105 -3.11 -4.38 -4.22
N GLU A 106 -2.22 -5.27 -3.77
CA GLU A 106 -2.55 -6.69 -3.61
C GLU A 106 -3.62 -6.91 -2.52
N SER A 107 -3.56 -6.17 -1.40
CA SER A 107 -4.60 -6.17 -0.36
C SER A 107 -5.96 -5.74 -0.92
N TRP A 108 -6.04 -4.62 -1.64
CA TRP A 108 -7.30 -4.16 -2.23
C TRP A 108 -7.86 -5.11 -3.28
N LEU A 109 -7.00 -5.77 -4.06
CA LEU A 109 -7.43 -6.79 -5.01
C LEU A 109 -7.97 -8.05 -4.30
N LYS A 110 -7.38 -8.44 -3.17
CA LYS A 110 -7.85 -9.57 -2.35
C LYS A 110 -9.18 -9.24 -1.66
N GLU A 111 -9.32 -8.01 -1.18
CA GLU A 111 -10.55 -7.49 -0.57
C GLU A 111 -11.67 -7.23 -1.57
N LYS A 112 -11.40 -7.34 -2.89
CA LYS A 112 -12.33 -6.92 -3.95
C LYS A 112 -12.85 -5.49 -3.73
N ALA A 113 -11.97 -4.59 -3.28
CA ALA A 113 -12.34 -3.20 -3.04
C ALA A 113 -12.90 -2.56 -4.31
N SER A 114 -13.87 -1.64 -4.17
CA SER A 114 -14.27 -0.80 -5.30
C SER A 114 -13.19 0.25 -5.56
N THR A 115 -13.11 0.70 -6.80
CA THR A 115 -12.28 1.86 -7.16
C THR A 115 -12.62 3.11 -6.34
N THR A 116 -13.90 3.34 -6.03
CA THR A 116 -14.34 4.45 -5.16
C THR A 116 -13.79 4.34 -3.75
N LYS A 117 -13.84 3.16 -3.14
CA LYS A 117 -13.25 2.94 -1.81
C LYS A 117 -11.75 3.19 -1.81
N VAL A 118 -11.05 2.82 -2.86
CA VAL A 118 -9.60 3.06 -2.98
C VAL A 118 -9.31 4.55 -3.21
N TRP A 119 -10.08 5.22 -4.06
CA TRP A 119 -10.01 6.66 -4.29
C TRP A 119 -10.20 7.46 -2.99
N GLU A 120 -11.18 7.08 -2.17
CA GLU A 120 -11.43 7.67 -0.86
C GLU A 120 -10.30 7.41 0.14
N LYS A 121 -9.83 6.16 0.25
CA LYS A 121 -8.71 5.77 1.13
C LYS A 121 -7.41 6.52 0.79
N LEU A 122 -7.22 6.88 -0.48
CA LEU A 122 -6.09 7.66 -0.95
C LEU A 122 -6.30 9.18 -0.77
N GLY A 123 -7.48 9.62 -0.32
CA GLY A 123 -7.79 11.03 -0.13
C GLY A 123 -7.95 11.84 -1.42
N LEU A 124 -8.03 11.18 -2.58
CA LEU A 124 -8.09 11.83 -3.90
C LEU A 124 -9.39 12.62 -4.10
N HIS A 125 -10.49 12.20 -3.46
CA HIS A 125 -11.77 12.91 -3.44
C HIS A 125 -11.70 14.34 -2.87
N ARG A 126 -10.62 14.68 -2.16
CA ARG A 126 -10.42 16.01 -1.55
C ARG A 126 -9.62 16.95 -2.44
N LEU A 127 -9.17 16.47 -3.59
CA LEU A 127 -8.35 17.24 -4.52
C LEU A 127 -9.20 17.64 -5.72
N PRO A 128 -9.03 18.86 -6.25
CA PRO A 128 -9.59 19.19 -7.55
C PRO A 128 -8.90 18.35 -8.64
N ILE A 129 -9.63 18.04 -9.72
CA ILE A 129 -9.13 17.18 -10.80
C ILE A 129 -7.78 17.62 -11.38
N THR A 130 -7.52 18.93 -11.39
CA THR A 130 -6.26 19.55 -11.86
C THR A 130 -5.04 19.22 -11.01
N ASP A 131 -5.27 18.79 -9.76
CA ASP A 131 -4.21 18.45 -8.79
C ASP A 131 -4.16 16.95 -8.49
N VAL A 132 -5.24 16.21 -8.78
CA VAL A 132 -5.27 14.74 -8.66
C VAL A 132 -4.09 14.12 -9.41
N GLU A 133 -3.87 14.47 -10.68
CA GLU A 133 -2.82 13.83 -11.48
C GLU A 133 -1.39 14.09 -10.97
N LYS A 134 -1.21 15.17 -10.20
CA LYS A 134 0.08 15.56 -9.62
C LYS A 134 0.31 14.92 -8.25
N ALA A 135 -0.73 14.35 -7.64
CA ALA A 135 -0.64 13.72 -6.33
C ALA A 135 0.11 12.39 -6.42
N ASP A 136 1.04 12.15 -5.50
CA ASP A 136 1.78 10.88 -5.44
C ASP A 136 0.84 9.69 -5.23
N GLU A 137 -0.27 9.90 -4.53
CA GLU A 137 -1.33 8.93 -4.29
C GLU A 137 -2.01 8.48 -5.58
N PHE A 138 -2.10 9.37 -6.59
CA PHE A 138 -2.68 9.02 -7.88
C PHE A 138 -1.86 7.94 -8.58
N SER A 139 -0.53 7.93 -8.43
CA SER A 139 0.30 6.84 -8.96
C SER A 139 -0.07 5.47 -8.38
N THR A 140 -0.50 5.44 -7.11
CA THR A 140 -0.97 4.22 -6.44
C THR A 140 -2.35 3.81 -6.97
N PHE A 141 -3.23 4.78 -7.20
CA PHE A 141 -4.55 4.55 -7.81
C PHE A 141 -4.42 3.99 -9.23
N VAL A 142 -3.54 4.55 -10.06
CA VAL A 142 -3.25 4.06 -11.42
C VAL A 142 -2.79 2.60 -11.39
N LYS A 143 -1.86 2.25 -10.48
CA LYS A 143 -1.39 0.86 -10.31
C LYS A 143 -2.53 -0.09 -9.91
N TYR A 144 -3.41 0.37 -9.04
CA TYR A 144 -4.57 -0.42 -8.62
C TYR A 144 -5.54 -0.66 -9.79
N VAL A 145 -5.93 0.40 -10.50
CA VAL A 145 -6.81 0.33 -11.68
C VAL A 145 -6.22 -0.58 -12.77
N ALA A 146 -4.91 -0.48 -13.03
CA ALA A 146 -4.23 -1.35 -13.98
C ALA A 146 -4.26 -2.83 -13.56
N ALA A 147 -3.92 -3.13 -12.31
CA ALA A 147 -3.93 -4.50 -11.81
C ALA A 147 -5.36 -5.10 -11.77
N LEU A 148 -6.35 -4.27 -11.45
CA LEU A 148 -7.76 -4.65 -11.50
C LEU A 148 -8.21 -4.93 -12.94
N ASN A 149 -7.80 -4.09 -13.90
CA ASN A 149 -8.07 -4.26 -15.32
C ASN A 149 -7.46 -5.57 -15.88
N GLU A 150 -6.24 -5.92 -15.49
CA GLU A 150 -5.60 -7.18 -15.87
C GLU A 150 -6.37 -8.38 -15.31
N LYS A 151 -6.78 -8.33 -14.03
CA LYS A 151 -7.64 -9.38 -13.46
C LYS A 151 -8.97 -9.50 -14.19
N ALA A 152 -9.53 -8.37 -14.63
CA ALA A 152 -10.79 -8.34 -15.37
C ALA A 152 -10.68 -8.96 -16.78
N LYS A 153 -9.48 -9.14 -17.35
CA LYS A 153 -9.30 -9.92 -18.60
C LYS A 153 -9.54 -11.42 -18.39
N ASN A 154 -9.22 -11.93 -17.20
CA ASN A 154 -9.25 -13.36 -16.89
C ASN A 154 -10.55 -13.80 -16.20
N ILE A 155 -11.48 -12.88 -15.95
CA ILE A 155 -12.74 -13.14 -15.26
C ILE A 155 -13.88 -12.78 -16.21
N GLN A 156 -14.84 -13.69 -16.40
CA GLN A 156 -16.11 -13.35 -17.03
C GLN A 156 -16.74 -12.21 -16.22
N PHE A 157 -16.84 -11.01 -16.82
CA PHE A 157 -17.28 -9.76 -16.18
C PHE A 157 -18.55 -9.91 -15.33
N LYS A 158 -19.41 -10.87 -15.67
CA LYS A 158 -20.63 -11.26 -14.93
C LYS A 158 -20.38 -11.70 -13.47
N LYS A 159 -19.20 -12.23 -13.12
CA LYS A 159 -18.89 -12.78 -11.77
C LYS A 159 -18.24 -11.78 -10.81
N TRP A 160 -17.94 -10.56 -11.25
CA TRP A 160 -17.36 -9.53 -10.38
C TRP A 160 -18.23 -8.28 -10.45
N PRO A 161 -19.17 -8.07 -9.50
CA PRO A 161 -20.09 -6.96 -9.61
C PRO A 161 -19.31 -5.65 -9.47
N LYS A 162 -19.16 -4.98 -10.61
CA LYS A 162 -19.06 -3.53 -10.73
C LYS A 162 -17.89 -2.87 -9.96
N PRO A 163 -16.64 -3.39 -10.01
CA PRO A 163 -15.54 -2.82 -9.23
C PRO A 163 -15.09 -1.43 -9.73
N PHE A 164 -15.50 -1.07 -10.95
CA PHE A 164 -15.23 0.22 -11.60
C PHE A 164 -16.42 1.20 -11.53
N GLU A 165 -17.61 0.74 -11.14
CA GLU A 165 -18.83 1.56 -11.18
C GLU A 165 -18.86 2.60 -10.07
N GLY A 166 -19.59 3.69 -10.33
CA GLY A 166 -19.80 4.78 -9.39
C GLY A 166 -18.59 5.71 -9.23
N GLY A 167 -18.64 6.56 -8.22
CA GLY A 167 -17.63 7.58 -7.96
C GLY A 167 -18.04 8.97 -8.43
N SER A 168 -17.27 9.97 -8.01
CA SER A 168 -17.50 11.36 -8.41
C SER A 168 -17.18 11.58 -9.90
N PRO A 169 -17.64 12.68 -10.52
CA PRO A 169 -17.27 13.02 -11.89
C PRO A 169 -15.74 13.02 -12.12
N GLU A 170 -14.98 13.49 -11.14
CA GLU A 170 -13.51 13.52 -11.17
C GLU A 170 -12.93 12.09 -11.16
N GLU A 171 -13.47 11.23 -10.29
CA GLU A 171 -13.05 9.83 -10.21
C GLU A 171 -13.36 9.10 -11.53
N MET A 172 -14.54 9.35 -12.10
CA MET A 172 -14.98 8.76 -13.37
C MET A 172 -14.12 9.20 -14.54
N ALA A 173 -13.77 10.50 -14.60
CA ALA A 173 -12.82 11.03 -15.58
C ALA A 173 -11.45 10.36 -15.45
N ALA A 174 -10.93 10.23 -14.22
CA ALA A 174 -9.66 9.58 -13.96
C ALA A 174 -9.65 8.09 -14.37
N LYS A 175 -10.68 7.32 -14.01
CA LYS A 175 -10.83 5.92 -14.44
C LYS A 175 -10.85 5.80 -15.96
N SER A 176 -11.67 6.62 -16.62
CA SER A 176 -11.82 6.64 -18.08
C SER A 176 -10.48 6.93 -18.77
N TYR A 177 -9.73 7.91 -18.27
CA TYR A 177 -8.41 8.26 -18.75
C TYR A 177 -7.41 7.11 -18.61
N ILE A 178 -7.36 6.46 -17.44
CA ILE A 178 -6.46 5.32 -17.20
C ILE A 178 -6.82 4.15 -18.11
N LEU A 179 -8.10 3.78 -18.22
CA LEU A 179 -8.53 2.68 -19.09
C LEU A 179 -8.23 2.95 -20.56
N LYS A 180 -8.38 4.21 -21.02
CA LYS A 180 -7.97 4.63 -22.37
C LYS A 180 -6.46 4.45 -22.58
N LYS A 181 -5.63 4.85 -21.61
CA LYS A 181 -4.18 4.60 -21.65
C LYS A 181 -3.82 3.12 -21.67
N LEU A 182 -4.62 2.27 -21.03
CA LEU A 182 -4.49 0.81 -21.05
C LEU A 182 -5.05 0.17 -22.33
N LYS A 183 -5.37 0.96 -23.36
CA LYS A 183 -5.89 0.54 -24.67
C LYS A 183 -7.19 -0.27 -24.59
N ARG A 184 -8.04 -0.01 -23.59
CA ARG A 184 -9.41 -0.55 -23.58
C ARG A 184 -10.28 0.18 -24.60
N ASN A 185 -11.07 -0.58 -25.36
CA ASN A 185 -12.00 -0.02 -26.32
C ASN A 185 -13.14 0.76 -25.62
N ASP A 186 -13.90 1.56 -26.39
CA ASP A 186 -14.92 2.45 -25.82
C ASP A 186 -16.09 1.67 -25.17
N ILE A 187 -16.52 0.57 -25.79
CA ILE A 187 -17.64 -0.27 -25.32
C ILE A 187 -17.27 -0.92 -23.98
N ASP A 188 -16.12 -1.56 -23.90
CA ASP A 188 -15.58 -2.16 -22.66
C ASP A 188 -15.45 -1.11 -21.56
N ARG A 189 -14.98 0.10 -21.89
CA ARG A 189 -14.86 1.20 -20.94
C ARG A 189 -16.23 1.61 -20.38
N ARG A 190 -17.24 1.77 -21.22
CA ARG A 190 -18.61 2.12 -20.79
C ARG A 190 -19.21 1.03 -19.91
N ILE A 191 -19.05 -0.24 -20.31
CA ILE A 191 -19.46 -1.41 -19.53
C ILE A 191 -18.80 -1.40 -18.15
N MET A 192 -17.48 -1.22 -18.12
CA MET A 192 -16.69 -1.19 -16.89
C MET A 192 -17.18 -0.08 -15.95
N LEU A 193 -17.35 1.12 -16.48
CA LEU A 193 -17.73 2.30 -15.69
C LEU A 193 -19.21 2.32 -15.29
N GLY A 194 -20.03 1.40 -15.84
CA GLY A 194 -21.48 1.41 -15.61
C GLY A 194 -22.18 2.61 -16.26
N VAL A 195 -21.58 3.20 -17.30
CA VAL A 195 -22.13 4.34 -18.02
C VAL A 195 -22.81 3.82 -19.28
N PHE A 196 -23.98 3.21 -19.09
CA PHE A 196 -24.91 2.95 -20.19
C PHE A 196 -25.91 4.11 -20.22
N MET A 197 -25.88 4.88 -21.31
CA MET A 197 -27.01 5.70 -21.75
C MET A 197 -27.95 4.84 -22.59
#